data_AF-A0A0E3SNP8-F1
#
_entry.id   AF-A0A0E3SNP8-F1
#
_cell.length_a   1.000
_cell.length_b   1.000
_cell.length_c   1.000
_cell.angle_alpha   90.00
_cell.angle_beta   90.00
_cell.angle_gamma   90.00
#
_symmetry.space_group_name_H-M   'P 1'
#
loop_
_entity.id
_entity.type
_entity.pdbx_description
1 polymer ?
#
loop_
_entity_poly.entity_id
_entity_poly.type
_entity_poly.pdbx_seq_one_letter_code
_entity_poly.pdbx_strand_id
1 'polypeptide(L)'
;MSCCKECGHNLEDIEDEAHEKRHIFDISPVNLTVTEHRSQIRTYPYCGRLNKADFPESIKYPIQYGPNILPSAIYFKNYHFIPYERIFELFNDVMGIKICFATIIKAERECFRSLEDFENRVNEKLVASPVIHCDETGMKIQGKRHCLHVASTDKYTCYFAHPKRGSEAIDAMGILPEFKGVTVHDGWKPYNGYNCDHALCNAHLQRELTGIEENYKQQWAKDMNELLSEMRKYADECKEEQVKDLDFEQVKALEKRFNALVEKGIEENPPSLNPERQGKRGKNPKTKARNLLDRFI
;
A
#
# COMPACT_ATOMS: atom_id res chain seq x y z
N MET A 1 -5.14 15.48 -49.44
CA MET A 1 -4.25 14.86 -50.47
C MET A 1 -4.73 15.39 -51.80
N SER A 2 -3.91 16.00 -52.66
CA SER A 2 -4.43 16.65 -53.89
C SER A 2 -4.53 15.71 -55.10
N CYS A 3 -3.79 14.60 -55.14
CA CYS A 3 -3.90 13.62 -56.23
C CYS A 3 -3.88 12.17 -55.72
N CYS A 4 -4.56 11.28 -56.44
CA CYS A 4 -4.52 9.84 -56.20
C CYS A 4 -3.11 9.28 -56.46
N LYS A 5 -2.58 8.51 -55.51
CA LYS A 5 -1.24 7.94 -55.60
C LYS A 5 -1.08 6.89 -56.71
N GLU A 6 -2.18 6.29 -57.17
CA GLU A 6 -2.14 5.24 -58.20
C GLU A 6 -2.43 5.79 -59.61
N CYS A 7 -3.47 6.60 -59.77
CA CYS A 7 -3.92 7.05 -61.10
C CYS A 7 -3.67 8.54 -61.38
N GLY A 8 -3.11 9.30 -60.44
CA GLY A 8 -2.76 10.70 -60.60
C GLY A 8 -3.93 11.69 -60.70
N HIS A 9 -5.18 11.23 -60.63
CA HIS A 9 -6.37 12.09 -60.71
C HIS A 9 -6.48 13.02 -59.49
N ASN A 10 -7.04 14.21 -59.71
CA ASN A 10 -7.28 15.20 -58.66
C ASN A 10 -8.28 14.66 -57.62
N LEU A 11 -7.98 14.88 -56.34
CA LEU A 11 -8.81 14.50 -55.18
C LEU A 11 -9.34 15.72 -54.40
N GLU A 12 -9.07 16.94 -54.83
CA GLU A 12 -9.45 18.18 -54.13
C GLU A 12 -10.97 18.34 -53.96
N ASP A 13 -11.76 17.81 -54.90
CA ASP A 13 -13.24 17.87 -54.87
C ASP A 13 -13.89 16.61 -54.25
N ILE A 14 -13.09 15.68 -53.72
CA ILE A 14 -13.59 14.45 -53.10
C ILE A 14 -13.71 14.66 -51.59
N GLU A 15 -14.87 14.32 -51.02
CA GLU A 15 -15.10 14.41 -49.58
C GLU A 15 -14.21 13.41 -48.80
N ASP A 16 -13.65 13.87 -47.67
CA ASP A 16 -12.87 13.02 -46.78
C ASP A 16 -13.78 11.93 -46.15
N GLU A 17 -13.46 10.64 -46.34
CA GLU A 17 -14.22 9.51 -45.78
C GLU A 17 -13.92 9.28 -44.29
N ALA A 18 -12.67 9.52 -43.88
CA ALA A 18 -12.22 9.36 -42.50
C ALA A 18 -10.93 10.16 -42.25
N HIS A 19 -10.63 10.41 -40.97
CA HIS A 19 -9.37 11.01 -40.55
C HIS A 19 -8.54 10.04 -39.69
N GLU A 20 -7.25 9.96 -39.97
CA GLU A 20 -6.28 9.34 -39.08
C GLU A 20 -5.89 10.32 -37.96
N LYS A 21 -6.00 9.93 -36.69
CA LYS A 21 -5.64 10.77 -35.55
C LYS A 21 -4.26 10.39 -35.00
N ARG A 22 -3.40 11.39 -34.81
CA ARG A 22 -2.10 11.26 -34.13
C ARG A 22 -1.97 12.37 -33.10
N HIS A 23 -1.41 12.08 -31.93
CA HIS A 23 -1.28 13.03 -30.84
C HIS A 23 0.19 13.14 -30.42
N ILE A 24 0.64 14.37 -30.17
CA ILE A 24 1.89 14.65 -29.48
C ILE A 24 1.52 15.18 -28.10
N PHE A 25 1.98 14.50 -27.06
CA PHE A 25 1.88 14.96 -25.68
C PHE A 25 3.22 15.57 -25.29
N ASP A 26 3.20 16.85 -24.92
CA ASP A 26 4.39 17.56 -24.49
C ASP A 26 4.08 18.35 -23.20
N ILE A 27 5.12 18.66 -22.43
CA ILE A 27 5.02 19.45 -21.21
C ILE A 27 5.28 20.93 -21.52
N SER A 28 4.36 21.80 -21.11
CA SER A 28 4.63 23.24 -21.20
C SER A 28 5.82 23.61 -20.31
N PRO A 29 6.63 24.62 -20.69
CA PRO A 29 7.70 25.12 -19.82
C PRO A 29 7.14 25.44 -18.42
N VAL A 30 7.85 24.99 -17.39
CA VAL A 30 7.40 25.17 -16.00
C VAL A 30 7.62 26.63 -15.60
N ASN A 31 6.54 27.42 -15.60
CA ASN A 31 6.58 28.85 -15.32
C ASN A 31 6.26 29.14 -13.85
N LEU A 32 7.26 29.60 -13.09
CA LEU A 32 7.06 30.09 -11.73
C LEU A 32 6.40 31.47 -11.74
N THR A 33 5.25 31.61 -11.09
CA THR A 33 4.62 32.92 -10.85
C THR A 33 5.02 33.45 -9.48
N VAL A 34 5.67 34.62 -9.44
CA VAL A 34 6.06 35.30 -8.19
C VAL A 34 5.21 36.56 -8.04
N THR A 35 4.44 36.64 -6.95
CA THR A 35 3.67 37.84 -6.60
C THR A 35 4.37 38.58 -5.47
N GLU A 36 4.86 39.79 -5.75
CA GLU A 36 5.46 40.65 -4.73
C GLU A 36 4.36 41.46 -4.03
N HIS A 37 4.24 41.30 -2.71
CA HIS A 37 3.39 42.16 -1.89
C HIS A 37 4.24 43.27 -1.28
N ARG A 38 3.79 44.53 -1.38
CA ARG A 38 4.47 45.70 -0.82
C ARG A 38 3.63 46.35 0.28
N SER A 39 4.26 46.63 1.42
CA SER A 39 3.69 47.43 2.51
C SER A 39 4.41 48.77 2.62
N GLN A 40 3.67 49.80 3.03
CA GLN A 40 4.19 51.16 3.20
C GLN A 40 4.94 51.28 4.53
N ILE A 41 6.13 51.86 4.50
CA ILE A 41 6.90 52.22 5.68
C ILE A 41 7.08 53.73 5.70
N ARG A 42 6.70 54.38 6.79
CA ARG A 42 6.77 55.85 6.94
C ARG A 42 7.35 56.22 8.30
N THR A 43 8.38 57.06 8.30
CA THR A 43 8.87 57.70 9.52
C THR A 43 8.07 58.98 9.77
N TYR A 44 7.44 59.09 10.94
CA TYR A 44 6.67 60.29 11.28
C TYR A 44 7.63 61.47 11.52
N PRO A 45 7.52 62.59 10.78
CA PRO A 45 8.53 63.66 10.82
C PRO A 45 8.71 64.31 12.19
N TYR A 46 7.66 64.39 13.01
CA TYR A 46 7.70 65.14 14.26
C TYR A 46 8.19 64.34 15.47
N CYS A 47 8.03 63.01 15.47
CA CYS A 47 8.47 62.16 16.59
C CYS A 47 9.50 61.11 16.20
N GLY A 48 9.88 61.03 14.92
CA GLY A 48 10.87 60.08 14.40
C GLY A 48 10.45 58.62 14.42
N ARG A 49 9.21 58.29 14.83
CA ARG A 49 8.75 56.89 14.92
C ARG A 49 8.49 56.29 13.54
N LEU A 50 8.98 55.07 13.35
CA LEU A 50 8.74 54.25 12.17
C LEU A 50 7.37 53.58 12.26
N ASN A 51 6.53 53.78 11.24
CA ASN A 51 5.23 53.14 11.10
C ASN A 51 5.29 52.20 9.89
N LYS A 52 4.75 50.99 10.03
CA LYS A 52 4.65 50.01 8.94
C LYS A 52 3.18 49.65 8.78
N ALA A 53 2.68 49.64 7.55
CA ALA A 53 1.36 49.11 7.27
C ALA A 53 1.37 47.58 7.40
N ASP A 54 0.25 47.00 7.79
CA ASP A 54 0.12 45.55 7.88
C ASP A 54 -0.04 44.93 6.50
N PHE A 55 0.48 43.72 6.35
CA PHE A 55 0.14 42.86 5.22
C PHE A 55 -1.20 42.16 5.47
N PRO A 56 -1.91 41.69 4.43
CA PRO A 56 -3.05 40.79 4.60
C PRO A 56 -2.68 39.56 5.45
N GLU A 57 -3.63 39.01 6.20
CA GLU A 57 -3.38 37.87 7.11
C GLU A 57 -2.79 36.63 6.41
N SER A 58 -3.06 36.48 5.10
CA SER A 58 -2.51 35.40 4.28
C SER A 58 -1.01 35.55 3.99
N ILE A 59 -0.43 36.75 4.13
CA ILE A 59 0.98 37.05 3.85
C ILE A 59 1.74 37.17 5.16
N LYS A 60 2.27 36.04 5.63
CA LYS A 60 2.87 35.88 6.97
C LYS A 60 4.39 35.96 6.96
N TYR A 61 5.04 35.63 5.84
CA TYR A 61 6.49 35.52 5.76
C TYR A 61 7.06 36.28 4.57
N PRO A 62 8.32 36.75 4.63
CA PRO A 62 8.98 37.41 3.49
C PRO A 62 9.02 36.54 2.23
N ILE A 63 9.14 35.22 2.41
CA ILE A 63 9.00 34.23 1.35
C ILE A 63 8.03 33.16 1.86
N GLN A 64 6.99 32.90 1.09
CA GLN A 64 6.05 31.80 1.29
C GLN A 64 5.66 31.21 -0.06
N TYR A 65 5.31 29.93 -0.06
CA TYR A 65 5.01 29.19 -1.27
C TYR A 65 3.50 29.15 -1.53
N GLY A 66 3.12 29.23 -2.81
CA GLY A 66 1.73 29.11 -3.22
C GLY A 66 1.15 27.70 -2.99
N PRO A 67 -0.17 27.53 -3.18
CA PRO A 67 -0.90 26.31 -2.79
C PRO A 67 -0.49 25.06 -3.56
N ASN A 68 0.26 25.17 -4.66
CA ASN A 68 0.65 24.02 -5.48
C ASN A 68 2.07 23.50 -5.18
N ILE A 69 2.95 24.35 -4.66
CA ILE A 69 4.37 24.00 -4.51
C ILE A 69 4.59 22.98 -3.39
N LEU A 70 4.08 23.26 -2.19
CA LEU A 70 4.28 22.38 -1.03
C LEU A 70 3.51 21.06 -1.15
N PRO A 71 2.24 21.03 -1.62
CA PRO A 71 1.57 19.76 -1.90
C PRO A 71 2.27 18.92 -2.96
N SER A 72 2.84 19.53 -4.00
CA SER A 72 3.64 18.79 -4.98
C SER A 72 4.88 18.15 -4.33
N ALA A 73 5.58 18.88 -3.46
CA ALA A 73 6.73 18.33 -2.74
C ALA A 73 6.33 17.17 -1.81
N ILE A 74 5.19 17.29 -1.11
CA ILE A 74 4.64 16.23 -0.26
C ILE A 74 4.24 15.02 -1.10
N TYR A 75 3.63 15.22 -2.27
CA TYR A 75 3.27 14.14 -3.19
C TYR A 75 4.51 13.38 -3.67
N PHE A 76 5.54 14.07 -4.13
CA PHE A 76 6.81 13.42 -4.49
C PHE A 76 7.45 12.69 -3.31
N LYS A 77 7.35 13.24 -2.11
CA LYS A 77 7.89 12.62 -0.90
C LYS A 77 7.16 11.34 -0.50
N ASN A 78 5.84 11.39 -0.44
CA ASN A 78 5.02 10.34 0.19
C ASN A 78 4.48 9.32 -0.80
N TYR A 79 4.20 9.72 -2.04
CA TYR A 79 3.69 8.81 -3.07
C TYR A 79 4.81 8.22 -3.93
N HIS A 80 5.79 9.05 -4.29
CA HIS A 80 6.94 8.60 -5.11
C HIS A 80 8.19 8.27 -4.29
N PHE A 81 8.12 8.39 -2.96
CA PHE A 81 9.20 8.03 -2.03
C PHE A 81 10.53 8.75 -2.29
N ILE A 82 10.49 9.96 -2.86
CA ILE A 82 11.70 10.71 -3.23
C ILE A 82 12.35 11.27 -1.93
N PRO A 83 13.66 11.05 -1.69
CA PRO A 83 14.36 11.63 -0.55
C PRO A 83 14.35 13.17 -0.57
N TYR A 84 14.44 13.80 0.61
CA TYR A 84 14.37 15.26 0.75
C TYR A 84 15.39 16.02 -0.11
N GLU A 85 16.64 15.55 -0.13
CA GLU A 85 17.71 16.11 -0.97
C GLU A 85 17.36 16.07 -2.47
N ARG A 86 16.80 14.95 -2.92
CA ARG A 86 16.38 14.77 -4.31
C ARG A 86 15.16 15.63 -4.67
N ILE A 87 14.26 15.90 -3.72
CA ILE A 87 13.16 16.85 -3.94
C ILE A 87 13.73 18.27 -4.08
N PHE A 88 14.70 18.66 -3.28
CA PHE A 88 15.34 19.97 -3.42
C PHE A 88 15.99 20.13 -4.80
N GLU A 89 16.76 19.14 -5.25
CA GLU A 89 17.37 19.13 -6.59
C GLU A 89 16.29 19.20 -7.68
N LEU A 90 15.25 18.36 -7.60
CA LEU A 90 14.15 18.34 -8.56
C LEU A 90 13.48 19.72 -8.72
N PHE A 91 13.15 20.37 -7.61
CA PHE A 91 12.49 21.68 -7.64
C PHE A 91 13.42 22.79 -8.11
N ASN A 92 14.72 22.70 -7.80
CA ASN A 92 15.71 23.64 -8.30
C ASN A 92 15.90 23.49 -9.82
N ASP A 93 16.02 22.26 -10.30
CA ASP A 93 16.36 21.98 -11.70
C ASP A 93 15.18 22.16 -12.65
N VAL A 94 13.96 21.80 -12.20
CA VAL A 94 12.74 21.88 -13.02
C VAL A 94 12.01 23.21 -12.86
N MET A 95 11.97 23.77 -11.64
CA MET A 95 11.16 24.96 -11.33
C MET A 95 12.01 26.19 -10.97
N GLY A 96 13.33 26.06 -10.88
CA GLY A 96 14.22 27.16 -10.48
C GLY A 96 14.07 27.59 -9.02
N ILE A 97 13.41 26.80 -8.16
CA ILE A 97 13.16 27.16 -6.75
C ILE A 97 13.91 26.30 -5.76
N LYS A 98 14.46 26.95 -4.74
CA LYS A 98 15.20 26.30 -3.64
C LYS A 98 14.31 26.22 -2.41
N ILE A 99 13.68 25.07 -2.19
CA ILE A 99 12.82 24.82 -1.01
C ILE A 99 13.64 24.13 0.07
N CYS A 100 13.90 24.80 1.19
CA CYS A 100 14.65 24.15 2.27
C CYS A 100 13.84 23.00 2.91
N PHE A 101 14.55 21.97 3.42
CA PHE A 101 13.92 20.79 4.00
C PHE A 101 13.00 21.10 5.17
N ALA A 102 13.36 22.08 6.00
CA ALA A 102 12.56 22.49 7.14
C ALA A 102 11.16 22.96 6.72
N THR A 103 11.04 23.61 5.56
CA THR A 103 9.74 24.03 5.02
C THR A 103 8.91 22.83 4.55
N ILE A 104 9.53 21.86 3.88
CA ILE A 104 8.83 20.64 3.43
C ILE A 104 8.36 19.83 4.65
N ILE A 105 9.21 19.65 5.67
CA ILE A 105 8.87 18.95 6.90
C ILE A 105 7.73 19.66 7.66
N LYS A 106 7.75 21.00 7.70
CA LYS A 106 6.65 21.76 8.31
C LYS A 106 5.34 21.52 7.55
N ALA A 107 5.38 21.59 6.22
CA ALA A 107 4.20 21.36 5.38
C ALA A 107 3.67 19.93 5.51
N GLU A 108 4.57 18.93 5.58
CA GLU A 108 4.20 17.53 5.82
C GLU A 108 3.48 17.36 7.16
N ARG A 109 3.93 18.03 8.22
CA ARG A 109 3.25 18.00 9.54
C ARG A 109 1.87 18.67 9.52
N GLU A 110 1.73 19.77 8.78
CA GLU A 110 0.44 20.44 8.61
C GLU A 110 -0.53 19.57 7.80
N CYS A 111 -0.03 18.91 6.75
CA CYS A 111 -0.78 17.93 5.97
C CYS A 111 -1.22 16.76 6.84
N PHE A 112 -0.31 16.15 7.61
CA PHE A 112 -0.62 15.07 8.55
C PHE A 112 -1.76 15.43 9.49
N ARG A 113 -1.70 16.61 10.13
CA ARG A 113 -2.78 17.08 11.03
C ARG A 113 -4.11 17.27 10.30
N SER A 114 -4.07 17.72 9.05
CA SER A 114 -5.26 17.94 8.24
C SER A 114 -5.91 16.63 7.75
N LEU A 115 -5.22 15.50 7.88
CA LEU A 115 -5.70 14.18 7.47
C LEU A 115 -6.37 13.39 8.61
N GLU A 116 -6.42 13.93 9.84
CA GLU A 116 -7.00 13.24 10.99
C GLU A 116 -8.44 12.75 10.73
N ASP A 117 -9.31 13.62 10.21
CA ASP A 117 -10.69 13.25 9.87
C ASP A 117 -10.77 12.20 8.76
N PHE A 118 -9.82 12.23 7.81
CA PHE A 118 -9.75 11.23 6.75
C PHE A 118 -9.35 9.87 7.31
N GLU A 119 -8.33 9.82 8.18
CA GLU A 119 -7.86 8.61 8.85
C GLU A 119 -8.98 8.00 9.71
N ASN A 120 -9.71 8.82 10.47
CA ASN A 120 -10.86 8.38 11.26
C ASN A 120 -11.92 7.70 10.38
N ARG A 121 -12.26 8.31 9.23
CA ARG A 121 -13.21 7.72 8.28
C ARG A 121 -12.70 6.43 7.66
N VAL A 122 -11.40 6.31 7.39
CA VAL A 122 -10.79 5.07 6.90
C VAL A 122 -10.92 3.96 7.96
N ASN A 123 -10.64 4.26 9.22
CA ASN A 123 -10.78 3.31 10.32
C ASN A 123 -12.24 2.84 10.49
N GLU A 124 -13.20 3.77 10.48
CA GLU A 124 -14.63 3.44 10.51
C GLU A 124 -15.03 2.50 9.35
N LYS A 125 -14.53 2.76 8.14
CA LYS A 125 -14.81 1.92 6.97
C LYS A 125 -14.17 0.54 7.07
N LEU A 126 -12.96 0.44 7.63
CA LEU A 126 -12.31 -0.85 7.87
C LEU A 126 -13.06 -1.67 8.93
N VAL A 127 -13.45 -1.05 10.04
CA VAL A 127 -14.23 -1.73 11.10
C VAL A 127 -15.57 -2.24 10.56
N ALA A 128 -16.23 -1.47 9.69
CA ALA A 128 -17.51 -1.85 9.08
C ALA A 128 -17.39 -2.80 7.87
N SER A 129 -16.17 -3.15 7.44
CA SER A 129 -15.98 -4.01 6.27
C SER A 129 -16.28 -5.48 6.60
N PRO A 130 -16.79 -6.27 5.63
CA PRO A 130 -17.04 -7.70 5.87
C PRO A 130 -15.74 -8.50 5.97
N VAL A 131 -14.70 -8.09 5.25
CA VAL A 131 -13.39 -8.74 5.23
C VAL A 131 -12.32 -7.66 5.27
N ILE A 132 -11.28 -7.86 6.08
CA ILE A 132 -10.06 -7.04 6.06
C ILE A 132 -8.82 -7.93 5.96
N HIS A 133 -7.73 -7.36 5.46
CA HIS A 133 -6.42 -8.00 5.39
C HIS A 133 -5.49 -7.35 6.39
N CYS A 134 -4.86 -8.14 7.25
CA CYS A 134 -3.91 -7.68 8.24
C CYS A 134 -2.53 -8.30 8.02
N ASP A 135 -1.50 -7.47 8.18
CA ASP A 135 -0.10 -7.88 8.10
C ASP A 135 0.77 -6.97 8.98
N GLU A 136 1.97 -7.42 9.32
CA GLU A 136 2.97 -6.55 9.94
C GLU A 136 4.37 -6.71 9.36
N THR A 137 5.06 -5.58 9.22
CA THR A 137 6.47 -5.58 8.80
C THR A 137 7.35 -4.77 9.75
N GLY A 138 8.57 -5.24 9.97
CA GLY A 138 9.54 -4.55 10.80
C GLY A 138 10.12 -3.32 10.08
N MET A 139 10.21 -2.19 10.77
CA MET A 139 10.86 -0.99 10.25
C MET A 139 11.74 -0.30 11.29
N LYS A 140 12.57 0.66 10.87
CA LYS A 140 13.36 1.50 11.76
C LYS A 140 12.84 2.94 11.71
N ILE A 141 12.48 3.47 12.87
CA ILE A 141 12.15 4.90 13.05
C ILE A 141 13.22 5.48 13.97
N GLN A 142 13.97 6.46 13.47
CA GLN A 142 15.10 7.08 14.19
C GLN A 142 16.09 6.03 14.76
N GLY A 143 16.40 5.00 13.96
CA GLY A 143 17.31 3.91 14.35
C GLY A 143 16.71 2.88 15.31
N LYS A 144 15.51 3.10 15.85
CA LYS A 144 14.83 2.17 16.76
C LYS A 144 13.87 1.26 15.99
N ARG A 145 13.87 -0.03 16.34
CA ARG A 145 12.96 -1.01 15.74
C ARG A 145 11.51 -0.68 16.11
N HIS A 146 10.67 -0.59 15.10
CA HIS A 146 9.22 -0.48 15.18
C HIS A 146 8.62 -1.57 14.30
N CYS A 147 7.32 -1.77 14.43
CA CYS A 147 6.53 -2.58 13.52
C CYS A 147 5.49 -1.69 12.85
N LEU A 148 5.40 -1.77 11.54
CA LEU A 148 4.32 -1.20 10.76
C LEU A 148 3.22 -2.24 10.66
N HIS A 149 2.07 -1.93 11.25
CA HIS A 149 0.86 -2.72 11.16
C HIS A 149 0.02 -2.19 10.01
N VAL A 150 -0.62 -3.08 9.26
CA VAL A 150 -1.56 -2.71 8.21
C VAL A 150 -2.89 -3.42 8.40
N ALA A 151 -3.96 -2.68 8.15
CA ALA A 151 -5.31 -3.23 7.97
C ALA A 151 -5.86 -2.64 6.67
N SER A 152 -6.34 -3.49 5.76
CA SER A 152 -6.76 -3.03 4.45
C SER A 152 -7.91 -3.82 3.82
N THR A 153 -8.50 -3.20 2.81
CA THR A 153 -9.45 -3.75 1.84
C THR A 153 -8.96 -3.39 0.43
N ASP A 154 -9.78 -3.65 -0.60
CA ASP A 154 -9.53 -3.17 -1.96
C ASP A 154 -9.58 -1.64 -2.09
N LYS A 155 -10.23 -0.94 -1.15
CA LYS A 155 -10.47 0.51 -1.20
C LYS A 155 -9.78 1.32 -0.11
N TYR A 156 -9.56 0.72 1.05
CA TYR A 156 -9.11 1.41 2.26
C TYR A 156 -7.87 0.72 2.83
N THR A 157 -6.87 1.50 3.24
CA THR A 157 -5.66 1.01 3.88
C THR A 157 -5.30 1.93 5.03
N CYS A 158 -5.12 1.35 6.22
CA CYS A 158 -4.59 2.03 7.38
C CYS A 158 -3.22 1.47 7.73
N TYR A 159 -2.24 2.34 7.89
CA TYR A 159 -0.88 2.03 8.32
C TYR A 159 -0.63 2.58 9.71
N PHE A 160 -0.18 1.74 10.63
CA PHE A 160 0.07 2.14 12.02
C PHE A 160 1.46 1.69 12.48
N ALA A 161 2.36 2.64 12.69
CA ALA A 161 3.70 2.35 13.18
C ALA A 161 3.73 2.35 14.71
N HIS A 162 4.19 1.25 15.31
CA HIS A 162 4.24 1.10 16.76
C HIS A 162 5.59 0.52 17.23
N PRO A 163 6.15 0.91 18.40
CA PRO A 163 7.39 0.34 18.93
C PRO A 163 7.29 -1.17 19.23
N LYS A 164 6.07 -1.68 19.38
CA LYS A 164 5.78 -3.09 19.67
C LYS A 164 5.14 -3.77 18.46
N ARG A 165 5.29 -5.09 18.41
CA ARG A 165 4.53 -5.99 17.54
C ARG A 165 3.56 -6.77 18.42
N GLY A 166 2.38 -7.12 17.91
CA GLY A 166 1.40 -7.95 18.63
C GLY A 166 0.25 -7.15 19.22
N SER A 167 -0.49 -7.80 20.11
CA SER A 167 -1.77 -7.31 20.61
C SER A 167 -1.71 -5.87 21.12
N GLU A 168 -0.68 -5.50 21.88
CA GLU A 168 -0.52 -4.11 22.37
C GLU A 168 -0.59 -3.06 21.24
N ALA A 169 0.03 -3.36 20.09
CA ALA A 169 0.02 -2.46 18.95
C ALA A 169 -1.25 -2.57 18.12
N ILE A 170 -1.82 -3.77 18.00
CA ILE A 170 -3.09 -4.01 17.30
C ILE A 170 -4.23 -3.31 18.05
N ASP A 171 -4.23 -3.39 19.38
CA ASP A 171 -5.20 -2.70 20.26
C ASP A 171 -5.05 -1.19 20.13
N ALA A 172 -3.81 -0.68 20.10
CA ALA A 172 -3.53 0.74 19.92
C ALA A 172 -3.96 1.27 18.53
N MET A 173 -3.93 0.41 17.50
CA MET A 173 -4.45 0.75 16.16
C MET A 173 -5.98 0.89 16.16
N GLY A 174 -6.68 0.19 17.07
CA GLY A 174 -8.11 0.39 17.32
C GLY A 174 -9.07 -0.23 16.29
N ILE A 175 -8.58 -1.01 15.32
CA ILE A 175 -9.42 -1.63 14.28
C ILE A 175 -9.92 -3.01 14.72
N LEU A 176 -9.00 -3.96 14.95
CA LEU A 176 -9.35 -5.34 15.29
C LEU A 176 -10.14 -5.53 16.60
N PRO A 177 -9.97 -4.73 17.66
CA PRO A 177 -10.81 -4.84 18.85
C PRO A 177 -12.32 -4.73 18.57
N GLU A 178 -12.70 -3.85 17.64
CA GLU A 178 -14.10 -3.56 17.30
C GLU A 178 -14.60 -4.34 16.08
N PHE A 179 -13.69 -4.96 15.32
CA PHE A 179 -14.00 -5.69 14.09
C PHE A 179 -14.78 -6.98 14.37
N LYS A 180 -15.76 -7.28 13.51
CA LYS A 180 -16.64 -8.48 13.62
C LYS A 180 -16.75 -9.30 12.33
N GLY A 181 -16.06 -8.90 11.27
CA GLY A 181 -16.03 -9.63 10.00
C GLY A 181 -14.97 -10.73 9.98
N VAL A 182 -14.46 -11.03 8.78
CA VAL A 182 -13.35 -11.97 8.56
C VAL A 182 -12.03 -11.23 8.45
N THR A 183 -11.07 -11.54 9.32
CA THR A 183 -9.70 -11.04 9.20
C THR A 183 -8.81 -12.05 8.46
N VAL A 184 -8.18 -11.61 7.39
CA VAL A 184 -7.23 -12.39 6.60
C VAL A 184 -5.81 -12.04 7.04
N HIS A 185 -5.08 -12.98 7.62
CA HIS A 185 -3.73 -12.73 8.15
C HIS A 185 -2.77 -13.92 7.92
N ASP A 186 -1.49 -13.73 8.24
CA ASP A 186 -0.42 -14.73 8.04
C ASP A 186 -0.46 -15.94 9.01
N GLY A 187 -1.46 -16.01 9.88
CA GLY A 187 -1.57 -17.01 10.95
C GLY A 187 -0.74 -16.70 12.19
N TRP A 188 -0.27 -15.46 12.37
CA TRP A 188 0.46 -15.09 13.57
C TRP A 188 -0.42 -15.12 14.83
N LYS A 189 0.09 -15.75 15.90
CA LYS A 189 -0.69 -16.12 17.10
C LYS A 189 -1.49 -14.98 17.76
N PRO A 190 -1.00 -13.73 17.86
CA PRO A 190 -1.75 -12.64 18.50
C PRO A 190 -3.09 -12.31 17.85
N TYR A 191 -3.27 -12.58 16.56
CA TYR A 191 -4.57 -12.42 15.90
C TYR A 191 -5.65 -13.31 16.51
N ASN A 192 -5.29 -14.49 17.01
CA ASN A 192 -6.25 -15.43 17.59
C ASN A 192 -6.88 -14.94 18.90
N GLY A 193 -6.45 -13.79 19.44
CA GLY A 193 -7.04 -13.15 20.62
C GLY A 193 -8.26 -12.27 20.32
N TYR A 194 -8.57 -12.02 19.04
CA TYR A 194 -9.66 -11.13 18.64
C TYR A 194 -10.93 -11.93 18.31
N ASN A 195 -12.09 -11.40 18.73
CA ASN A 195 -13.38 -12.05 18.52
C ASN A 195 -13.98 -11.65 17.17
N CYS A 196 -13.43 -12.25 16.12
CA CYS A 196 -13.83 -12.14 14.72
C CYS A 196 -13.60 -13.49 14.01
N ASP A 197 -14.09 -13.64 12.79
CA ASP A 197 -13.75 -14.81 11.99
C ASP A 197 -12.34 -14.66 11.40
N HIS A 198 -11.64 -15.77 11.22
CA HIS A 198 -10.25 -15.79 10.77
C HIS A 198 -10.08 -16.57 9.48
N ALA A 199 -9.32 -16.01 8.55
CA ALA A 199 -8.86 -16.68 7.34
C ALA A 199 -7.34 -16.54 7.21
N LEU A 200 -6.69 -17.59 6.70
CA LEU A 200 -5.26 -17.53 6.42
C LEU A 200 -5.00 -16.89 5.05
N CYS A 201 -3.97 -16.06 4.99
CA CYS A 201 -3.57 -15.39 3.77
C CYS A 201 -2.93 -16.39 2.80
N ASN A 202 -3.65 -16.71 1.70
CA ASN A 202 -3.14 -17.61 0.66
C ASN A 202 -1.80 -17.13 0.09
N ALA A 203 -1.58 -15.83 -0.11
CA ALA A 203 -0.28 -15.34 -0.62
C ALA A 203 0.90 -15.64 0.35
N HIS A 204 0.65 -15.72 1.65
CA HIS A 204 1.64 -16.18 2.63
C HIS A 204 1.83 -17.70 2.54
N LEU A 205 0.74 -18.47 2.54
CA LEU A 205 0.79 -19.92 2.42
C LEU A 205 1.53 -20.36 1.16
N GLN A 206 1.24 -19.77 0.00
CA GLN A 206 1.89 -20.09 -1.28
C GLN A 206 3.39 -19.80 -1.24
N ARG A 207 3.83 -18.65 -0.71
CA ARG A 207 5.26 -18.33 -0.54
C ARG A 207 5.96 -19.34 0.37
N GLU A 208 5.31 -19.74 1.45
CA GLU A 208 5.86 -20.72 2.38
C GLU A 208 5.91 -22.13 1.76
N LEU A 209 4.87 -22.54 1.03
CA LEU A 209 4.82 -23.81 0.30
C LEU A 209 5.91 -23.90 -0.77
N THR A 210 6.10 -22.84 -1.58
CA THR A 210 7.24 -22.74 -2.51
C THR A 210 8.56 -22.86 -1.77
N GLY A 211 8.70 -22.20 -0.61
CA GLY A 211 9.88 -22.36 0.23
C GLY A 211 10.11 -23.80 0.71
N ILE A 212 9.04 -24.56 0.99
CA ILE A 212 9.14 -25.98 1.36
C ILE A 212 9.54 -26.84 0.16
N GLU A 213 8.92 -26.64 -0.99
CA GLU A 213 9.27 -27.31 -2.24
C GLU A 213 10.74 -27.07 -2.61
N GLU A 214 11.18 -25.81 -2.66
CA GLU A 214 12.51 -25.45 -3.16
C GLU A 214 13.62 -25.92 -2.23
N ASN A 215 13.45 -25.74 -0.90
CA ASN A 215 14.51 -25.98 0.08
C ASN A 215 14.50 -27.39 0.66
N TYR A 216 13.34 -28.05 0.72
CA TYR A 216 13.17 -29.37 1.34
C TYR A 216 12.72 -30.44 0.35
N LYS A 217 12.42 -30.08 -0.91
CA LYS A 217 12.05 -31.01 -2.00
C LYS A 217 10.85 -31.89 -1.67
N GLN A 218 9.93 -31.40 -0.82
CA GLN A 218 8.74 -32.13 -0.42
C GLN A 218 7.60 -31.92 -1.43
N GLN A 219 7.09 -33.02 -1.97
CA GLN A 219 6.16 -32.98 -3.10
C GLN A 219 4.76 -32.54 -2.67
N TRP A 220 4.31 -32.88 -1.46
CA TRP A 220 3.01 -32.44 -0.95
C TRP A 220 2.87 -30.91 -0.97
N ALA A 221 3.95 -30.16 -0.74
CA ALA A 221 3.92 -28.70 -0.70
C ALA A 221 3.66 -28.10 -2.08
N LYS A 222 4.30 -28.67 -3.12
CA LYS A 222 4.04 -28.30 -4.51
C LYS A 222 2.60 -28.62 -4.90
N ASP A 223 2.16 -29.86 -4.65
CA ASP A 223 0.81 -30.32 -5.00
C ASP A 223 -0.27 -29.48 -4.30
N MET A 224 -0.03 -29.10 -3.03
CA MET A 224 -0.94 -28.24 -2.26
C MET A 224 -0.99 -26.82 -2.85
N ASN A 225 0.15 -26.26 -3.26
CA ASN A 225 0.21 -24.92 -3.86
C ASN A 225 -0.55 -24.87 -5.20
N GLU A 226 -0.41 -25.91 -6.02
CA GLU A 226 -1.16 -26.09 -7.26
C GLU A 226 -2.67 -26.20 -6.98
N LEU A 227 -3.08 -27.01 -5.99
CA LEU A 227 -4.48 -27.15 -5.61
C LEU A 227 -5.09 -25.83 -5.10
N LEU A 228 -4.40 -25.07 -4.25
CA LEU A 228 -4.88 -23.76 -3.79
C LEU A 228 -5.05 -22.78 -4.96
N SER A 229 -4.17 -22.85 -5.96
CA SER A 229 -4.27 -22.03 -7.17
C SER A 229 -5.48 -22.41 -8.02
N GLU A 230 -5.78 -23.71 -8.12
CA GLU A 230 -6.99 -24.24 -8.78
C GLU A 230 -8.27 -23.82 -8.05
N MET A 231 -8.32 -23.99 -6.73
CA MET A 231 -9.44 -23.57 -5.89
C MET A 231 -9.73 -22.07 -6.04
N ARG A 232 -8.67 -21.24 -6.04
CA ARG A 232 -8.81 -19.80 -6.29
C ARG A 232 -9.37 -19.53 -7.68
N LYS A 233 -8.82 -20.16 -8.72
CA LYS A 233 -9.28 -19.96 -10.10
C LYS A 233 -10.76 -20.29 -10.23
N TYR A 234 -11.20 -21.41 -9.66
CA TYR A 234 -12.60 -21.80 -9.64
C TYR A 234 -13.49 -20.74 -8.96
N ALA A 235 -13.07 -20.22 -7.80
CA ALA A 235 -13.79 -19.16 -7.11
C ALA A 235 -13.86 -17.85 -7.92
N ASP A 236 -12.77 -17.47 -8.59
CA ASP A 236 -12.70 -16.29 -9.46
C ASP A 236 -13.64 -16.44 -10.68
N GLU A 237 -13.66 -17.61 -11.33
CA GLU A 237 -14.58 -17.93 -12.45
C GLU A 237 -16.05 -17.85 -12.03
N CYS A 238 -16.42 -18.48 -10.89
CA CYS A 238 -17.78 -18.38 -10.36
C CYS A 238 -18.18 -16.93 -10.06
N LYS A 239 -17.25 -16.10 -9.59
CA LYS A 239 -17.50 -14.67 -9.31
C LYS A 239 -17.71 -13.86 -10.59
N GLU A 240 -16.91 -14.11 -11.62
CA GLU A 240 -17.07 -13.46 -12.94
C GLU A 240 -18.41 -13.81 -13.59
N GLU A 241 -18.83 -15.07 -13.47
CA GLU A 241 -20.13 -15.56 -13.94
C GLU A 241 -21.32 -15.17 -13.03
N GLN A 242 -21.06 -14.50 -11.91
CA GLN A 242 -22.05 -14.10 -10.91
C GLN A 242 -22.87 -15.27 -10.36
N VAL A 243 -22.24 -16.44 -10.28
CA VAL A 243 -22.81 -17.65 -9.68
C VAL A 243 -23.05 -17.37 -8.19
N LYS A 244 -24.28 -17.57 -7.74
CA LYS A 244 -24.67 -17.29 -6.33
C LYS A 244 -24.11 -18.32 -5.36
N ASP A 245 -24.10 -19.59 -5.76
CA ASP A 245 -23.71 -20.72 -4.92
C ASP A 245 -22.71 -21.59 -5.68
N LEU A 246 -21.60 -21.96 -5.03
CA LEU A 246 -20.61 -22.85 -5.62
C LEU A 246 -21.21 -24.24 -5.86
N ASP A 247 -20.74 -24.91 -6.92
CA ASP A 247 -21.18 -26.28 -7.22
C ASP A 247 -20.70 -27.23 -6.11
N PHE A 248 -21.68 -27.87 -5.46
CA PHE A 248 -21.44 -28.71 -4.30
C PHE A 248 -20.51 -29.89 -4.62
N GLU A 249 -20.70 -30.54 -5.78
CA GLU A 249 -19.87 -31.69 -6.15
C GLU A 249 -18.43 -31.27 -6.48
N GLN A 250 -18.25 -30.12 -7.14
CA GLN A 250 -16.93 -29.56 -7.37
C GLN A 250 -16.21 -29.18 -6.07
N VAL A 251 -16.88 -28.49 -5.14
CA VAL A 251 -16.31 -28.14 -3.82
C VAL A 251 -15.90 -29.39 -3.07
N LYS A 252 -16.77 -30.40 -3.01
CA LYS A 252 -16.49 -31.67 -2.34
C LYS A 252 -15.31 -32.42 -2.97
N ALA A 253 -15.17 -32.37 -4.30
CA ALA A 253 -14.02 -32.96 -4.99
C ALA A 253 -12.70 -32.24 -4.64
N LEU A 254 -12.73 -30.91 -4.55
CA LEU A 254 -11.59 -30.09 -4.14
C LEU A 254 -11.20 -30.34 -2.67
N GLU A 255 -12.17 -30.40 -1.75
CA GLU A 255 -11.95 -30.72 -0.34
C GLU A 255 -11.35 -32.13 -0.15
N LYS A 256 -11.82 -33.12 -0.92
CA LYS A 256 -11.26 -34.47 -0.88
C LYS A 256 -9.78 -34.48 -1.29
N ARG A 257 -9.41 -33.75 -2.34
CA ARG A 257 -8.01 -33.60 -2.77
C ARG A 257 -7.18 -32.87 -1.73
N PHE A 258 -7.73 -31.82 -1.13
CA PHE A 258 -7.08 -31.07 -0.06
C PHE A 258 -6.73 -31.97 1.12
N ASN A 259 -7.69 -32.73 1.63
CA ASN A 259 -7.48 -33.64 2.75
C ASN A 259 -6.44 -34.72 2.44
N ALA A 260 -6.46 -35.30 1.23
CA ALA A 260 -5.46 -36.28 0.81
C ALA A 260 -4.03 -35.69 0.78
N LEU A 261 -3.88 -34.42 0.39
CA LEU A 261 -2.59 -33.74 0.42
C LEU A 261 -2.13 -33.39 1.83
N VAL A 262 -3.06 -33.07 2.74
CA VAL A 262 -2.75 -32.90 4.17
C VAL A 262 -2.24 -34.22 4.76
N GLU A 263 -2.90 -35.36 4.47
CA GLU A 263 -2.46 -36.68 4.90
C GLU A 263 -1.05 -37.02 4.37
N LYS A 264 -0.80 -36.82 3.07
CA LYS A 264 0.54 -36.96 2.48
C LYS A 264 1.58 -36.06 3.17
N GLY A 265 1.19 -34.82 3.47
CA GLY A 265 2.03 -33.89 4.23
C GLY A 265 2.37 -34.43 5.63
N ILE A 266 1.41 -35.05 6.32
CA ILE A 266 1.59 -35.66 7.65
C ILE A 266 2.54 -36.87 7.56
N GLU A 267 2.42 -37.70 6.54
CA GLU A 267 3.31 -38.84 6.29
C GLU A 267 4.76 -38.39 6.02
N GLU A 268 4.95 -37.36 5.18
CA GLU A 268 6.26 -36.78 4.89
C GLU A 268 6.84 -35.99 6.09
N ASN A 269 5.97 -35.49 6.98
CA ASN A 269 6.34 -34.69 8.15
C ASN A 269 5.70 -35.22 9.44
N PRO A 270 6.17 -36.38 9.93
CA PRO A 270 5.66 -36.95 11.17
C PRO A 270 5.88 -35.97 12.34
N PRO A 271 5.13 -36.10 13.45
CA PRO A 271 5.21 -35.20 14.61
C PRO A 271 6.57 -35.15 15.33
N SER A 272 7.60 -35.84 14.83
CA SER A 272 8.92 -35.90 15.43
C SER A 272 9.57 -34.52 15.45
N LEU A 273 10.30 -34.26 16.53
CA LEU A 273 10.98 -32.98 16.72
C LEU A 273 12.21 -32.94 15.79
N ASN A 274 12.57 -31.75 15.29
CA ASN A 274 13.60 -31.57 14.27
C ASN A 274 14.90 -32.34 14.60
N PRO A 275 15.27 -33.38 13.83
CA PRO A 275 16.44 -34.21 14.08
C PRO A 275 17.75 -33.43 14.13
N GLU A 276 17.87 -32.39 13.29
CA GLU A 276 19.06 -31.54 13.19
C GLU A 276 19.29 -30.65 14.43
N ARG A 277 18.31 -30.58 15.33
CA ARG A 277 18.36 -29.74 16.54
C ARG A 277 18.22 -30.53 17.84
N GLN A 278 18.39 -31.85 17.79
CA GLN A 278 18.42 -32.70 18.99
C GLN A 278 19.55 -32.27 19.95
N GLY A 279 19.25 -32.21 21.26
CA GLY A 279 20.24 -31.96 22.32
C GLY A 279 20.39 -30.51 22.79
N LYS A 280 19.61 -29.55 22.25
CA LYS A 280 19.58 -28.17 22.75
C LYS A 280 18.56 -28.02 23.89
N ARG A 281 18.87 -27.21 24.92
CA ARG A 281 18.02 -27.00 26.09
C ARG A 281 16.65 -26.44 25.67
N GLY A 282 15.55 -27.12 26.01
CA GLY A 282 14.17 -26.74 25.68
C GLY A 282 13.43 -27.79 24.85
N LYS A 283 12.17 -27.52 24.49
CA LYS A 283 11.41 -28.38 23.55
C LYS A 283 12.07 -28.28 22.18
N ASN A 284 12.48 -29.41 21.61
CA ASN A 284 13.06 -29.42 20.27
C ASN A 284 12.04 -28.76 19.29
N PRO A 285 12.47 -27.86 18.40
CA PRO A 285 11.55 -27.19 17.49
C PRO A 285 11.01 -28.17 16.44
N LYS A 286 9.79 -27.94 15.95
CA LYS A 286 9.28 -28.60 14.73
C LYS A 286 10.08 -28.15 13.51
N THR A 287 10.07 -28.95 12.44
CA THR A 287 10.63 -28.53 11.13
C THR A 287 9.80 -27.37 10.55
N LYS A 288 10.37 -26.62 9.59
CA LYS A 288 9.60 -25.55 8.90
C LYS A 288 8.37 -26.13 8.19
N ALA A 289 8.55 -27.24 7.49
CA ALA A 289 7.47 -27.95 6.80
C ALA A 289 6.36 -28.38 7.76
N ARG A 290 6.70 -28.96 8.92
CA ARG A 290 5.69 -29.32 9.93
C ARG A 290 4.94 -28.12 10.48
N ASN A 291 5.63 -27.01 10.78
CA ASN A 291 4.97 -25.79 11.28
C ASN A 291 4.00 -25.18 10.26
N LEU A 292 4.31 -25.29 8.97
CA LEU A 292 3.41 -24.86 7.90
C LEU A 292 2.22 -25.81 7.78
N LEU A 293 2.48 -27.13 7.74
CA LEU A 293 1.46 -28.17 7.66
C LEU A 293 0.43 -28.07 8.78
N ASP A 294 0.85 -27.77 10.01
CA ASP A 294 -0.05 -27.60 11.15
C ASP A 294 -1.07 -26.45 10.97
N ARG A 295 -0.90 -25.56 9.98
CA ARG A 295 -1.89 -24.51 9.66
C ARG A 295 -2.99 -25.00 8.71
N PHE A 296 -2.82 -26.19 8.13
CA PHE A 296 -3.80 -26.86 7.26
C PHE A 296 -4.61 -27.93 8.00
N ILE A 297 -4.34 -28.16 9.29
CA ILE A 297 -4.97 -29.15 10.17
C ILE A 297 -5.82 -28.40 11.21
#